data_AF-A0A1F8F476-F1
#
_entry.id   AF-A0A1F8F476-F1
#
_cell.length_a   1.000
_cell.length_b   1.000
_cell.length_c   1.000
_cell.angle_alpha   90.00
_cell.angle_beta   90.00
_cell.angle_gamma   90.00
#
_symmetry.space_group_name_H-M   'P 1'
#
loop_
_entity.id
_entity.type
_entity.pdbx_description
1 polymer ?
#
loop_
_entity_poly.entity_id
_entity_poly.type
_entity_poly.pdbx_seq_one_letter_code
_entity_poly.pdbx_strand_id
1 'polypeptide(L)' 'MAIRGPGEFMGTKQSGMPDLAMASLANIDLIKKARTEARLLLKEDPSLSRYPLLKERLNEFQKMTHFE' A
#
# COMPACT_ATOMS: atom_id res chain seq x y z
N MET A 1 -21.95 2.68 15.67
CA MET A 1 -20.89 1.77 15.15
C MET A 1 -20.19 2.52 14.04
N ALA A 2 -19.02 3.10 14.31
CA ALA A 2 -18.28 3.85 13.30
C ALA A 2 -17.51 2.83 12.44
N ILE A 3 -17.99 2.62 11.22
CA ILE A 3 -17.26 1.89 10.19
C ILE A 3 -16.09 2.79 9.81
N ARG A 4 -14.88 2.36 10.15
CA ARG A 4 -13.63 3.10 9.92
C ARG A 4 -13.31 3.00 8.44
N GLY A 5 -13.14 4.14 7.78
CA GLY A 5 -12.71 4.16 6.39
C GLY A 5 -11.23 3.81 6.25
N PRO A 6 -10.77 3.31 5.08
CA PRO A 6 -9.39 2.88 4.82
C PRO A 6 -8.33 4.01 4.89
N GLY A 7 -8.71 5.23 5.27
CA GLY A 7 -7.83 6.40 5.44
C GLY A 7 -7.68 6.91 6.88
N GLU A 8 -8.40 6.35 7.86
CA GLU A 8 -8.34 6.77 9.26
C GLU A 8 -7.48 5.80 10.11
N PHE A 9 -6.21 5.63 9.75
CA PHE A 9 -5.24 4.88 10.58
C PHE A 9 -4.54 5.76 11.63
N MET A 10 -5.00 6.99 11.85
CA MET A 10 -4.44 7.95 12.81
C MET A 10 -5.06 7.74 14.22
N GLY A 11 -5.06 6.52 14.72
CA GLY A 11 -5.57 6.17 16.06
C GLY A 11 -4.42 5.75 16.97
N THR A 12 -4.00 6.63 17.88
CA THR A 12 -2.94 6.36 18.87
C THR A 12 -3.41 5.31 19.88
N LYS A 13 -3.12 4.02 19.67
CA LYS A 13 -3.21 3.01 20.74
C LYS A 13 -2.48 1.69 20.42
N GLN A 14 -1.15 1.70 20.47
CA GLN A 14 -0.30 0.70 21.15
C GLN A 14 1.14 0.83 20.68
N SER A 15 1.97 1.44 21.52
CA SER A 15 3.36 1.85 21.31
C SER A 15 4.39 0.71 21.27
N GLY A 16 4.27 -0.25 20.34
CA GLY A 16 5.28 -1.32 20.21
C GLY A 16 5.60 -1.78 18.80
N MET A 17 4.59 -1.93 17.94
CA MET A 17 4.71 -2.35 16.53
C MET A 17 4.32 -1.28 15.49
N PRO A 18 3.37 -0.35 15.75
CA PRO A 18 2.98 0.65 14.77
C PRO A 18 4.00 1.76 14.59
N ASP A 19 4.98 1.96 15.48
CA ASP A 19 6.05 2.95 15.26
C ASP A 19 6.93 2.60 14.06
N LEU A 20 7.18 1.31 13.79
CA LEU A 20 7.96 0.88 12.63
C LEU A 20 7.15 1.03 11.32
N ALA A 21 5.86 0.70 11.36
CA ALA A 21 4.95 0.91 10.24
C ALA A 21 4.72 2.42 9.98
N MET A 22 4.59 3.22 11.03
CA MET A 22 4.51 4.69 10.96
C MET A 22 5.84 5.32 10.54
N ALA A 23 6.99 4.73 10.89
CA ALA A 23 8.29 5.17 10.40
C ALA A 23 8.42 5.00 8.88
N SER A 24 7.81 3.95 8.30
CA SER A 24 7.73 3.82 6.84
C SER A 24 6.80 4.87 6.21
N LEU A 25 5.79 5.34 6.95
CA LEU A 25 4.93 6.46 6.60
C LEU A 25 5.57 7.83 6.83
N ALA A 26 6.69 7.90 7.55
CA ALA A 26 7.40 9.17 7.82
C ALA A 26 8.06 9.72 6.55
N ASN A 27 8.43 8.86 5.59
CA ASN A 27 9.00 9.31 4.33
C ASN A 27 7.90 9.52 3.27
N ILE A 28 7.15 10.60 3.46
CA ILE A 28 6.07 11.03 2.55
C ILE A 28 6.60 11.19 1.11
N ASP A 29 7.84 11.66 0.94
CA ASP A 29 8.43 11.84 -0.39
C ASP A 29 8.72 10.51 -1.09
N LEU A 30 9.19 9.51 -0.36
CA LEU A 30 9.36 8.16 -0.89
C LEU A 30 8.02 7.55 -1.31
N ILE A 31 6.97 7.72 -0.50
CA ILE A 31 5.62 7.25 -0.83
C ILE A 31 5.07 7.93 -2.08
N LYS A 32 5.24 9.26 -2.19
CA LYS A 32 4.84 10.01 -3.38
C LYS A 32 5.57 9.52 -4.63
N LYS A 33 6.89 9.32 -4.54
CA LYS A 33 7.71 8.80 -5.64
C LYS A 33 7.25 7.39 -6.03
N ALA A 34 7.16 6.47 -5.08
CA ALA A 34 6.71 5.11 -5.33
C ALA A 34 5.32 5.07 -5.99
N ARG A 35 4.38 5.92 -5.55
CA ARG A 35 3.05 6.04 -6.16
C ARG A 35 3.09 6.58 -7.59
N THR A 36 3.95 7.57 -7.86
CA THR A 36 4.14 8.11 -9.21
C THR A 36 4.71 7.05 -10.15
N GLU A 37 5.77 6.36 -9.73
CA GLU A 37 6.39 5.28 -10.51
C GLU A 37 5.40 4.14 -10.76
N ALA A 38 4.64 3.72 -9.75
CA ALA A 38 3.61 2.69 -9.91
C ALA A 38 2.54 3.10 -10.94
N ARG A 39 2.14 4.38 -10.98
CA ARG A 39 1.18 4.89 -11.98
C ARG A 39 1.76 4.91 -13.38
N LEU A 40 3.02 5.31 -13.54
CA LEU A 40 3.70 5.30 -14.83
C LEU A 40 3.84 3.87 -15.35
N LEU A 41 4.28 2.96 -14.49
CA LEU A 41 4.39 1.53 -14.79
C LEU A 41 3.05 0.94 -15.26
N LEU A 42 1.97 1.22 -14.54
CA LEU A 42 0.63 0.74 -14.90
C LEU A 42 0.06 1.43 -16.14
N LYS A 43 0.52 2.63 -16.50
CA LYS A 43 0.12 3.30 -17.74
C LYS A 43 0.79 2.64 -18.95
N GLU A 44 2.04 2.22 -18.81
CA GLU A 44 2.81 1.56 -19.87
C GLU A 44 2.47 0.06 -20.00
N ASP A 45 2.32 -0.64 -18.88
CA ASP A 45 1.96 -2.05 -18.81
C ASP A 45 0.89 -2.29 -17.73
N PRO A 46 -0.39 -2.03 -18.06
CA PRO A 46 -1.50 -2.22 -17.11
C PRO A 46 -1.63 -3.67 -16.61
N SER A 47 -1.13 -4.63 -17.40
CA SER A 47 -1.22 -6.05 -17.10
C SER A 47 -0.06 -6.58 -16.28
N LEU A 48 0.97 -5.74 -16.05
CA LEU A 48 2.27 -6.11 -15.49
C LEU A 48 2.86 -7.36 -16.16
N SER A 49 2.60 -7.54 -17.46
CA SER A 49 3.05 -8.69 -18.26
C SER A 49 4.57 -8.85 -18.26
N ARG A 50 5.31 -7.73 -18.21
CA ARG A 50 6.77 -7.70 -18.17
C ARG A 50 7.34 -7.92 -16.76
N TYR A 51 6.48 -7.93 -15.73
CA TYR A 51 6.86 -8.01 -14.31
C TYR A 51 6.05 -9.10 -13.58
N PRO A 52 6.31 -10.38 -13.88
CA PRO A 52 5.52 -11.50 -13.34
C PRO A 52 5.54 -11.57 -11.81
N LEU A 53 6.69 -11.31 -11.17
CA LEU A 53 6.80 -11.29 -9.70
C LEU A 53 5.99 -10.14 -9.07
N LEU A 54 5.95 -8.98 -9.71
CA LEU A 54 5.18 -7.84 -9.22
C LEU A 54 3.67 -8.12 -9.35
N LYS A 55 3.27 -8.74 -10.46
CA LYS A 55 1.90 -9.20 -10.69
C LYS A 55 1.46 -10.22 -9.64
N GLU A 56 2.29 -11.20 -9.33
CA GLU A 56 2.03 -12.20 -8.29
C GLU A 56 1.83 -11.54 -6.93
N ARG A 57 2.77 -10.66 -6.52
CA ARG A 57 2.66 -9.91 -5.27
C ARG A 57 1.41 -9.03 -5.20
N LEU A 58 1.02 -8.40 -6.31
CA LEU A 58 -0.20 -7.60 -6.37
C LEU A 58 -1.44 -8.49 -6.19
N ASN A 59 -1.47 -9.67 -6.81
CA ASN A 59 -2.58 -10.62 -6.65
C ASN A 59 -2.68 -11.14 -5.21
N GLU A 60 -1.55 -11.46 -4.57
CA GLU A 60 -1.52 -11.83 -3.15
C GLU A 60 -2.06 -10.71 -2.27
N PHE A 61 -1.62 -9.48 -2.51
CA PHE A 61 -2.09 -8.31 -1.79
C PHE A 61 -3.61 -8.10 -1.95
N GLN A 62 -4.14 -8.22 -3.18
CA GLN A 62 -5.58 -8.10 -3.43
C GLN A 62 -6.39 -9.17 -2.68
N LYS A 63 -5.90 -10.41 -2.62
CA LYS A 63 -6.55 -11.48 -1.83
C LYS A 63 -6.58 -11.16 -0.34
N MET A 64 -5.51 -10.59 0.20
CA MET A 64 -5.47 -10.16 1.61
C MET A 64 -6.38 -8.95 1.89
N THR A 65 -6.61 -8.10 0.88
CA THR A 65 -7.45 -6.90 1.01
C THR A 65 -8.95 -7.21 0.84
N HIS A 66 -9.31 -8.31 0.17
CA HIS A 66 -10.69 -8.73 -0.08
C HIS A 66 -11.31 -9.55 1.07
N PHE A 67 -10.95 -9.25 2.31
CA PHE A 67 -11.54 -9.83 3.52
C PHE A 67 -12.38 -8.79 4.29
N GLU A 68 -13.26 -8.06 3.60
CA GLU A 68 -14.45 -7.38 4.17
C GLU A 68 -15.55 -7.26 3.11
#